data_AF-A0A3C0KF66-F1
#
_entry.id   AF-A0A3C0KF66-F1
#
_cell.length_a   1.000
_cell.length_b   1.000
_cell.length_c   1.000
_cell.angle_alpha   90.00
_cell.angle_beta   90.00
_cell.angle_gamma   90.00
#
_symmetry.space_group_name_H-M   'P 1'
#
loop_
_entity.id
_entity.type
_entity.pdbx_description
1 polymer ?
#
loop_
_entity_poly.entity_id
_entity_poly.type
_entity_poly.pdbx_seq_one_letter_code
_entity_poly.pdbx_strand_id
1 'polypeptide(L)' 'PHSATAQFFINVTNNSFLNHTAPSGQGWGYAVFGKVVSGTEIVKKIEGVPTGRRGFHDDVPKDDVVIEKAVVVE' A
#
# COMPACT_ATOMS: atom_id res chain seq x y z
N PRO A 1 13.84 -11.02 0.80
CA PRO A 1 13.80 -9.55 0.62
C PRO A 1 13.70 -9.12 -0.86
N HIS A 2 14.34 -9.83 -1.78
CA HIS A 2 14.37 -9.50 -3.22
C HIS A 2 13.24 -10.19 -4.00
N SER A 3 11.99 -9.95 -3.59
CA SER A 3 10.81 -10.60 -4.17
C SER A 3 9.71 -9.63 -4.62
N ALA A 4 9.94 -8.31 -4.50
CA ALA A 4 8.99 -7.30 -4.96
C ALA A 4 8.80 -7.39 -6.48
N THR A 5 7.54 -7.30 -6.93
CA THR A 5 7.18 -7.33 -8.35
C THR A 5 6.31 -6.13 -8.71
N ALA A 6 4.98 -6.27 -8.67
CA ALA A 6 4.05 -5.23 -9.12
C ALA A 6 3.18 -4.62 -8.00
N GLN A 7 3.03 -5.30 -6.85
CA GLN A 7 2.19 -4.81 -5.76
C GLN A 7 2.85 -3.65 -5.01
N PHE A 8 2.05 -2.66 -4.62
CA PHE A 8 2.45 -1.54 -3.79
C PHE A 8 1.39 -1.25 -2.73
N PHE A 9 1.75 -0.47 -1.71
CA PHE A 9 0.81 0.04 -0.70
C PHE A 9 1.12 1.51 -0.40
N ILE A 10 0.13 2.22 0.12
CA ILE A 10 0.26 3.62 0.56
C ILE A 10 0.16 3.63 2.09
N ASN A 11 1.15 4.24 2.75
CA ASN A 11 1.08 4.47 4.19
C ASN A 11 0.06 5.58 4.49
N VAL A 12 -0.95 5.28 5.30
CA VAL A 12 -1.98 6.22 5.78
C VAL A 12 -1.65 6.82 7.16
N THR A 13 -0.67 6.22 7.84
CA THR A 13 -0.09 6.65 9.12
C THR A 13 1.43 6.46 9.10
N ASN A 14 2.13 6.88 10.16
CA ASN A 14 3.58 6.71 10.28
C ASN A 14 3.94 5.29 10.75
N ASN A 15 4.22 4.40 9.80
CA ASN A 15 4.54 2.99 10.06
C ASN A 15 6.06 2.73 10.19
N SER A 16 6.70 3.27 11.22
CA SER A 16 8.16 3.16 11.40
C SER A 16 8.68 1.73 11.53
N PHE A 17 7.83 0.79 11.96
CA PHE A 17 8.15 -0.64 12.05
C PHE A 17 8.38 -1.31 10.68
N LEU A 18 7.96 -0.68 9.58
CA LEU A 18 8.22 -1.16 8.22
C LEU A 18 9.58 -0.70 7.68
N ASN A 19 10.27 0.21 8.38
CA ASN A 19 11.53 0.78 7.91
C ASN A 19 12.67 -0.26 7.96
N HIS A 20 13.60 -0.14 7.02
CA HIS A 20 14.84 -0.92 7.04
C HIS A 20 15.65 -0.63 8.30
N THR A 21 16.12 -1.70 8.96
CA THR A 21 16.99 -1.64 10.13
C THR A 21 18.31 -2.37 9.91
N ALA A 22 18.31 -3.49 9.19
CA ALA A 22 19.49 -4.28 8.88
C ALA A 22 19.25 -5.21 7.66
N PRO A 23 20.29 -5.61 6.92
CA PRO A 23 20.16 -6.59 5.82
C PRO A 23 20.03 -8.03 6.36
N SER A 24 19.01 -8.28 7.18
CA SER A 24 18.72 -9.56 7.83
C SER A 24 17.30 -10.03 7.52
N GLY A 25 16.99 -11.30 7.77
CA GLY A 25 15.66 -11.88 7.49
C GLY A 25 14.48 -11.06 8.04
N GLN A 26 14.67 -10.35 9.16
CA GLN A 26 13.63 -9.51 9.80
C GLN A 26 13.86 -8.00 9.57
N GLY A 27 15.06 -7.58 9.20
CA GLY A 27 15.45 -6.16 9.19
C GLY A 27 15.32 -5.44 7.85
N TRP A 28 15.05 -6.15 6.75
CA TRP A 28 15.06 -5.54 5.41
C TRP A 28 13.99 -4.46 5.21
N GLY A 29 12.83 -4.60 5.87
CA GLY A 29 11.72 -3.66 5.77
C GLY A 29 11.11 -3.55 4.36
N TYR A 30 10.47 -2.42 4.09
CA TYR A 30 9.77 -2.11 2.84
C TYR A 30 10.34 -0.84 2.22
N ALA A 31 10.69 -0.90 0.94
CA ALA A 31 11.30 0.22 0.23
C ALA A 31 10.26 1.29 -0.13
N VAL A 32 10.42 2.50 0.44
CA VAL A 32 9.67 3.68 0.01
C VAL A 32 10.29 4.23 -1.27
N PHE A 33 9.49 4.42 -2.32
CA PHE A 33 9.95 4.90 -3.63
C PHE A 33 9.19 6.14 -4.13
N GLY A 34 8.23 6.65 -3.36
CA GLY A 34 7.41 7.79 -3.75
C GLY A 34 6.52 8.28 -2.62
N LYS A 35 5.78 9.36 -2.87
CA LYS A 35 4.80 9.92 -1.94
C LYS A 35 3.60 10.47 -2.72
N VAL A 36 2.44 10.44 -2.07
CA VAL A 36 1.23 11.11 -2.57
C VAL A 36 1.42 12.62 -2.39
N VAL A 37 1.40 13.38 -3.48
CA VAL A 37 1.54 14.85 -3.48
C VAL A 37 0.21 15.58 -3.61
N SER A 38 -0.83 14.88 -4.09
CA SER A 38 -2.20 15.36 -4.24
C SER A 38 -3.15 14.18 -4.10
N GLY A 39 -4.40 14.40 -3.64
CA GLY A 39 -5.40 13.34 -3.48
C GLY A 39 -5.30 12.55 -2.18
N THR A 40 -4.64 13.07 -1.14
CA THR A 40 -4.53 12.41 0.17
C THR A 40 -5.91 12.15 0.80
N GLU A 41 -6.89 13.02 0.54
CA GLU A 41 -8.28 12.84 0.94
C GLU A 41 -8.95 11.65 0.24
N ILE A 42 -8.55 11.31 -0.99
CA ILE A 42 -9.04 10.11 -1.69
C ILE A 42 -8.46 8.87 -1.04
N VAL A 43 -7.17 8.87 -0.71
CA VAL A 43 -6.52 7.78 0.03
C VAL A 43 -7.24 7.53 1.36
N LYS A 44 -7.55 8.59 2.13
CA LYS A 44 -8.30 8.47 3.39
C LYS A 44 -9.71 7.94 3.22
N LYS A 45 -10.40 8.27 2.12
CA LYS A 45 -11.71 7.69 1.81
C LYS A 45 -11.60 6.19 1.54
N ILE A 46 -10.58 5.76 0.81
CA ILE A 46 -10.32 4.35 0.50
C ILE A 46 -9.99 3.57 1.78
N GLU A 47 -9.18 4.13 2.67
CA GLU A 47 -8.83 3.50 3.97
C GLU A 47 -10.07 3.11 4.79
N GLY A 48 -11.13 3.90 4.72
CA GLY A 48 -12.36 3.71 5.51
C GLY A 48 -13.45 2.87 4.86
N VAL A 49 -13.23 2.27 3.68
CA VAL A 49 -14.28 1.49 3.02
C VAL A 49 -14.58 0.19 3.79
N PRO A 50 -15.83 -0.30 3.79
CA PRO A 50 -16.16 -1.57 4.39
C PRO A 50 -15.37 -2.72 3.75
N THR A 51 -14.67 -3.51 4.56
CA THR A 51 -13.93 -4.69 4.12
C THR A 51 -14.54 -5.98 4.64
N GLY A 52 -14.07 -7.11 4.11
CA GLY A 52 -14.42 -8.45 4.55
C GLY A 52 -13.47 -9.49 3.97
N ARG A 53 -13.82 -10.76 4.15
CA ARG A 53 -13.04 -11.88 3.62
C ARG A 53 -13.55 -12.29 2.23
N ARG A 54 -12.65 -12.48 1.27
CA ARG A 54 -12.93 -13.03 -0.07
C ARG A 54 -11.98 -14.21 -0.33
N GLY A 55 -12.50 -15.44 -0.25
CA GLY A 55 -11.69 -16.65 -0.34
C GLY A 55 -10.66 -16.77 0.79
N PHE A 56 -9.38 -16.86 0.43
CA PHE A 56 -8.26 -16.90 1.39
C PHE A 56 -7.70 -15.51 1.73
N HIS A 57 -8.31 -14.43 1.24
CA HIS A 57 -7.86 -13.07 1.48
C HIS A 57 -8.78 -12.37 2.48
N ASP A 58 -8.19 -11.80 3.53
CA ASP A 58 -8.83 -10.90 4.48
C ASP A 58 -8.66 -9.44 4.02
N ASP A 59 -9.40 -8.52 4.65
CA ASP A 59 -9.36 -7.07 4.40
C ASP A 59 -9.64 -6.64 2.95
N VAL A 60 -10.41 -7.44 2.21
CA VAL A 60 -10.82 -7.12 0.84
C VAL A 60 -12.01 -6.15 0.88
N PRO A 61 -11.97 -5.01 0.17
CA PRO A 61 -13.13 -4.13 0.03
C PRO A 61 -14.40 -4.89 -0.42
N LYS A 62 -15.54 -4.56 0.18
CA LYS A 62 -16.83 -5.16 -0.21
C LYS A 62 -17.26 -4.68 -1.60
N ASP A 63 -17.03 -3.41 -1.88
CA ASP A 63 -17.14 -2.80 -3.20
C ASP A 63 -15.74 -2.60 -3.78
N ASP A 64 -15.55 -2.95 -5.05
CA ASP A 64 -14.23 -2.95 -5.67
C ASP A 64 -13.67 -1.51 -5.78
N VAL A 65 -12.43 -1.31 -5.30
CA VAL A 65 -11.68 -0.05 -5.46
C VAL A 65 -10.70 -0.23 -6.63
N VAL A 66 -11.07 0.29 -7.80
CA VAL A 66 -10.37 0.01 -9.06
C VAL A 66 -9.49 1.20 -9.47
N ILE A 67 -8.22 0.92 -9.79
CA ILE A 67 -7.38 1.86 -10.53
C ILE A 67 -7.72 1.71 -12.02
N GLU A 68 -8.58 2.57 -12.53
CA GLU A 68 -9.04 2.51 -13.92
C GLU A 68 -7.92 2.79 -14.92
N LYS A 69 -6.99 3.69 -14.56
CA LYS A 69 -5.86 4.07 -15.41
C LYS A 69 -4.70 4.59 -14.55
N ALA A 70 -3.48 4.24 -14.92
CA ALA A 70 -2.26 4.87 -14.44
C ALA A 70 -1.53 5.54 -15.61
N VAL A 71 -1.11 6.79 -15.41
CA VAL A 71 -0.44 7.59 -16.46
C VAL A 71 0.78 8.27 -15.85
N VAL A 72 1.91 8.19 -16.54
CA VAL A 72 3.09 8.99 -16.22
C VAL A 72 2.88 10.39 -16.80
N VAL A 73 2.98 11.41 -15.96
CA VAL A 73 2.90 12.82 -16.34
C VAL A 73 4.28 13.45 -16.15
N GLU A 74 4.68 14.32 -17.09
CA GLU A 74 5.94 15.06 -17.06
C GLU A 74 5.83 16.37 -16.26
#